data_AF-A0A401ZMT7-F1
#
_entry.id   AF-A0A401ZMT7-F1
#
_cell.length_a   1.000
_cell.length_b   1.000
_cell.length_c   1.000
_cell.angle_alpha   90.00
_cell.angle_beta   90.00
_cell.angle_gamma   90.00
#
_symmetry.space_group_name_H-M   'P 1'
#
loop_
_entity.id
_entity.type
_entity.pdbx_description
1 polymer ?
#
loop_
_entity_poly.entity_id
_entity_poly.type
_entity_poly.pdbx_seq_one_letter_code
_entity_poly.pdbx_strand_id
1 'polypeptide(L)'
;MQHSQTIEHLFAETTTDYEHARIRTAIINWAEESNGLYEARTFEMDQSTLQGGAQIPQAIVSLPLLCFKHEEVKVNMYEVSLSWAFRSLFQTASHGGAYNNGHKAALGRLEAWISLAGLANAEDGASIQQVLQAAQKCQWFQFTTDTWFYNFVWDLGMIAIRPDQTSLAVLTATDTD
;
A
#
# COMPACT_ATOMS: atom_id res chain seq x y z
N MET A 1 13.79 20.02 -28.29
CA MET A 1 13.38 18.61 -28.25
C MET A 1 14.54 17.79 -27.69
N GLN A 2 14.56 17.57 -26.38
CA GLN A 2 15.57 16.72 -25.73
C GLN A 2 15.16 16.45 -24.27
N HIS A 3 14.01 15.81 -24.04
CA HIS A 3 13.62 15.28 -22.71
C HIS A 3 13.01 13.90 -22.92
N SER A 4 13.83 12.97 -23.40
CA SER A 4 13.49 11.56 -23.49
C SER A 4 14.75 10.79 -23.14
N GLN A 5 14.60 9.76 -22.29
CA GLN A 5 15.63 8.96 -21.62
C GLN A 5 16.06 9.50 -20.23
N THR A 6 15.39 9.00 -19.19
CA THR A 6 15.93 8.40 -17.94
C THR A 6 14.82 8.36 -16.86
N ILE A 7 13.73 7.61 -17.08
CA ILE A 7 12.78 7.21 -16.01
C ILE A 7 12.54 5.69 -16.08
N GLU A 8 13.46 4.94 -16.68
CA GLU A 8 13.41 3.49 -16.60
C GLU A 8 14.33 3.10 -15.43
N HIS A 9 13.76 2.44 -14.42
CA HIS A 9 14.40 1.88 -13.21
C HIS A 9 14.44 2.72 -11.92
N LEU A 10 13.48 3.60 -11.65
CA LEU A 10 13.39 4.22 -10.30
C LEU A 10 13.09 3.19 -9.19
N PHE A 11 12.37 2.12 -9.55
CA PHE A 11 11.97 1.05 -8.63
C PHE A 11 12.25 -0.31 -9.24
N ALA A 12 12.82 -1.21 -8.45
CA ALA A 12 12.87 -2.64 -8.72
C ALA A 12 11.84 -3.34 -7.84
N GLU A 13 10.93 -4.12 -8.44
CA GLU A 13 9.99 -4.93 -7.67
C GLU A 13 10.73 -6.05 -6.93
N THR A 14 10.43 -6.19 -5.64
CA THR A 14 11.00 -7.22 -4.76
C THR A 14 9.94 -8.13 -4.16
N THR A 15 8.68 -8.00 -4.59
CA THR A 15 7.54 -8.76 -4.07
C THR A 15 7.77 -10.26 -4.12
N THR A 16 7.79 -10.88 -2.94
CA THR A 16 7.66 -12.34 -2.80
C THR A 16 6.20 -12.75 -2.59
N ASP A 17 5.85 -14.01 -2.91
CA ASP A 17 4.52 -14.58 -2.60
C ASP A 17 4.15 -14.41 -1.12
N TYR A 18 5.17 -14.52 -0.26
CA TYR A 18 5.03 -14.38 1.17
C TYR A 18 4.66 -12.95 1.59
N GLU A 19 5.39 -11.95 1.10
CA GLU A 19 5.07 -10.53 1.36
C GLU A 19 3.70 -10.17 0.79
N HIS A 20 3.41 -10.60 -0.44
CA HIS A 20 2.12 -10.38 -1.10
C HIS A 20 0.96 -10.89 -0.24
N ALA A 21 1.04 -12.13 0.24
CA ALA A 21 0.01 -12.76 1.07
C ALA A 21 -0.22 -12.00 2.39
N ARG A 22 0.86 -11.57 3.07
CA ARG A 22 0.75 -10.80 4.31
C ARG A 22 0.14 -9.43 4.07
N ILE A 23 0.69 -8.68 3.11
CA ILE A 23 0.27 -7.29 2.85
C ILE A 23 -1.22 -7.23 2.49
N ARG A 24 -1.72 -8.15 1.65
CA ARG A 24 -3.11 -8.16 1.20
C ARG A 24 -4.14 -8.63 2.22
N THR A 25 -3.72 -9.17 3.37
CA THR A 25 -4.62 -9.90 4.28
C THR A 25 -5.85 -9.08 4.71
N ALA A 26 -5.71 -7.78 4.98
CA ALA A 26 -6.80 -6.89 5.39
C ALA A 26 -7.81 -6.51 4.29
N ILE A 27 -7.56 -6.89 3.03
CA ILE A 27 -8.46 -6.63 1.89
C ILE A 27 -8.83 -7.91 1.13
N ILE A 28 -8.40 -9.08 1.59
CA ILE A 28 -8.55 -10.31 0.82
C ILE A 28 -10.02 -10.65 0.58
N ASN A 29 -10.89 -10.35 1.54
CA ASN A 29 -12.34 -10.54 1.41
C ASN A 29 -12.96 -9.66 0.30
N TRP A 30 -12.39 -8.50 -0.03
CA TRP A 30 -12.88 -7.68 -1.15
C TRP A 30 -12.69 -8.42 -2.48
N ALA A 31 -11.57 -9.12 -2.64
CA ALA A 31 -11.30 -9.85 -3.86
C ALA A 31 -11.96 -11.24 -3.91
N GLU A 32 -12.07 -11.92 -2.76
CA GLU A 32 -12.61 -13.28 -2.71
C GLU A 32 -14.13 -13.34 -2.58
N GLU A 33 -14.75 -12.32 -1.99
CA GLU A 33 -16.18 -12.30 -1.68
C GLU A 33 -16.93 -11.13 -2.34
N SER A 34 -16.25 -10.32 -3.14
CA SER A 34 -16.81 -9.20 -3.91
C SER A 34 -16.09 -9.09 -5.27
N ASN A 35 -16.11 -7.91 -5.90
CA ASN A 35 -15.45 -7.66 -7.20
C ASN A 35 -14.14 -6.87 -7.05
N GLY A 36 -13.56 -6.88 -5.85
CA GLY A 36 -12.44 -6.02 -5.51
C GLY A 36 -11.17 -6.31 -6.30
N LEU A 37 -10.53 -5.25 -6.78
CA LEU A 37 -9.19 -5.30 -7.36
C LEU A 37 -8.18 -4.76 -6.35
N TYR A 38 -6.99 -5.35 -6.31
CA TYR A 38 -5.95 -4.92 -5.39
C TYR A 38 -4.55 -5.18 -5.94
N GLU A 39 -3.57 -4.46 -5.40
CA GLU A 39 -2.15 -4.80 -5.51
C GLU A 39 -1.49 -4.73 -4.13
N ALA A 40 -0.71 -5.76 -3.81
CA ALA A 40 0.08 -5.86 -2.60
C ALA A 40 1.51 -6.19 -3.01
N ARG A 41 2.39 -5.19 -3.00
CA ARG A 41 3.71 -5.26 -3.65
C ARG A 41 4.78 -4.58 -2.83
N THR A 42 6.03 -5.01 -3.01
CA THR A 42 7.22 -4.40 -2.39
C THR A 42 8.21 -3.99 -3.47
N PHE A 43 8.93 -2.90 -3.20
CA PHE A 43 9.87 -2.32 -4.15
C PHE A 43 11.13 -1.82 -3.43
N GLU A 44 12.24 -1.83 -4.14
CA GLU A 44 13.46 -1.12 -3.80
C GLU A 44 13.60 0.11 -4.70
N MET A 45 13.83 1.27 -4.10
CA MET A 45 14.18 2.52 -4.78
C MET A 45 15.66 2.54 -5.12
N ASP A 46 15.98 3.00 -6.33
CA ASP A 46 17.35 3.34 -6.66
C ASP A 46 17.83 4.51 -5.78
N GLN A 47 18.97 4.33 -5.11
CA GLN A 47 19.62 5.37 -4.30
C GLN A 47 19.91 6.66 -5.08
N SER A 48 20.10 6.56 -6.40
CA SER A 48 20.29 7.73 -7.27
C SER A 48 19.06 8.66 -7.26
N THR A 49 17.86 8.09 -7.12
CA THR A 49 16.57 8.81 -7.01
C THR A 49 16.53 9.71 -5.78
N LEU A 50 17.06 9.22 -4.65
CA LEU A 50 17.11 9.96 -3.38
C LEU A 50 18.10 11.13 -3.43
N GLN A 51 19.17 11.00 -4.22
CA GLN A 51 20.21 12.03 -4.36
C GLN A 51 19.88 13.08 -5.43
N GLY A 52 19.08 12.72 -6.43
CA GLY A 52 18.71 13.59 -7.56
C GLY A 52 17.70 14.69 -7.24
N GLY A 53 17.26 14.83 -5.98
CA GLY A 53 16.28 15.83 -5.55
C GLY A 53 14.84 15.51 -5.96
N ALA A 54 14.57 14.32 -6.50
CA ALA A 54 13.22 13.82 -6.66
C ALA A 54 12.62 13.62 -5.26
N GLN A 55 11.56 14.38 -4.97
CA GLN A 55 10.79 14.20 -3.75
C GLN A 55 10.08 12.83 -3.82
N ILE A 56 10.08 12.10 -2.70
CA ILE A 56 9.43 10.78 -2.54
C ILE A 56 8.03 10.70 -3.19
N PRO A 57 7.11 11.67 -2.99
CA PRO A 57 5.82 11.72 -3.69
C PRO A 57 5.90 11.59 -5.21
N GLN A 58 6.82 12.31 -5.84
CA GLN A 58 7.01 12.32 -7.29
C GLN A 58 7.67 11.03 -7.79
N ALA A 59 8.47 10.36 -6.96
CA ALA A 59 8.98 9.04 -7.30
C ALA A 59 7.85 8.00 -7.26
N ILE A 60 7.00 8.03 -6.24
CA ILE A 60 5.91 7.06 -6.03
C ILE A 60 4.96 6.96 -7.22
N VAL A 61 4.64 8.08 -7.90
CA VAL A 61 3.73 8.05 -9.07
C VAL A 61 4.30 7.29 -10.28
N SER A 62 5.61 6.98 -10.27
CA SER A 62 6.26 6.17 -11.31
C SER A 62 6.22 4.66 -11.01
N LEU A 63 5.70 4.25 -9.86
CA LEU A 63 5.54 2.84 -9.54
C LEU A 63 4.66 2.16 -10.59
N PRO A 64 4.99 0.93 -11.02
CA PRO A 64 4.24 0.21 -12.06
C PRO A 64 2.94 -0.41 -11.51
N LEU A 65 2.16 0.35 -10.73
CA LEU A 65 0.87 -0.05 -10.17
C LEU A 65 -0.23 0.10 -11.21
N LEU A 66 -1.18 -0.82 -11.23
CA LEU A 66 -2.38 -0.77 -12.06
C LEU A 66 -3.11 0.56 -11.93
N CYS A 67 -3.24 1.09 -10.71
CA CYS A 67 -3.90 2.37 -10.46
C CYS A 67 -3.18 3.59 -11.06
N PHE A 68 -1.94 3.44 -11.53
CA PHE A 68 -1.14 4.48 -12.16
C PHE A 68 -0.95 4.28 -13.67
N LYS A 69 -1.50 3.23 -14.28
CA LYS A 69 -1.22 2.87 -15.70
C LYS A 69 -1.90 3.75 -16.75
N HIS A 70 -2.79 4.66 -16.39
CA HIS A 70 -3.48 5.52 -17.36
C HIS A 70 -2.65 6.77 -17.68
N GLU A 71 -2.70 7.22 -18.94
CA GLU A 71 -2.11 8.50 -19.32
C GLU A 71 -2.86 9.62 -18.58
N GLU A 72 -2.13 10.49 -17.86
CA GLU A 72 -2.65 11.65 -17.10
C GLU A 72 -3.35 11.38 -15.75
N VAL A 73 -3.04 10.28 -15.03
CA VAL A 73 -3.55 10.07 -13.66
C VAL A 73 -3.13 11.18 -12.71
N LYS A 74 -4.10 11.82 -12.04
CA LYS A 74 -3.83 12.76 -10.94
C LYS A 74 -3.75 12.01 -9.64
N VAL A 75 -2.54 11.92 -9.09
CA VAL A 75 -2.31 11.32 -7.78
C VAL A 75 -2.29 12.40 -6.71
N ASN A 76 -3.18 12.29 -5.72
CA ASN A 76 -3.11 13.06 -4.49
C ASN A 76 -2.48 12.20 -3.41
N MET A 77 -1.43 12.69 -2.75
CA MET A 77 -0.74 11.93 -1.71
C MET A 77 -0.57 12.76 -0.44
N TYR A 78 -0.78 12.12 0.71
CA TYR A 78 -0.74 12.72 2.02
C TYR A 78 0.07 11.84 2.96
N GLU A 79 0.99 12.46 3.71
CA GLU A 79 1.60 11.77 4.84
C GLU A 79 0.53 11.55 5.92
N VAL A 80 0.49 10.33 6.46
CA VAL A 80 -0.50 9.91 7.46
C VAL A 80 0.18 9.30 8.67
N SER A 81 -0.53 9.24 9.79
CA SER A 81 -0.01 8.59 10.99
C SER A 81 -0.13 7.07 10.92
N LEU A 82 0.71 6.34 11.67
CA LEU A 82 0.54 4.90 11.90
C LEU A 82 -0.87 4.55 12.40
N SER A 83 -1.44 5.40 13.27
CA SER A 83 -2.81 5.21 13.77
C SER A 83 -3.84 5.29 12.65
N TRP A 84 -3.64 6.17 11.66
CA TRP A 84 -4.47 6.21 10.46
C TRP A 84 -4.31 4.94 9.64
N ALA A 85 -3.06 4.53 9.36
CA ALA A 85 -2.77 3.32 8.58
C ALA A 85 -3.45 2.07 9.19
N PHE A 86 -3.25 1.83 10.49
CA PHE A 86 -3.89 0.71 11.18
C PHE A 86 -5.41 0.81 11.19
N ARG A 87 -5.97 2.01 11.41
CA ARG A 87 -7.43 2.20 11.39
C ARG A 87 -8.02 1.89 10.02
N SER A 88 -7.37 2.32 8.94
CA SER A 88 -7.82 2.03 7.57
C SER A 88 -7.81 0.53 7.29
N LEU A 89 -6.71 -0.18 7.60
CA LEU A 89 -6.62 -1.64 7.49
C LEU A 89 -7.70 -2.36 8.32
N PHE A 90 -7.93 -1.89 9.55
CA PHE A 90 -8.96 -2.47 10.40
C PHE A 90 -10.37 -2.22 9.86
N GLN A 91 -10.62 -1.03 9.30
CA GLN A 91 -11.90 -0.68 8.68
C GLN A 91 -12.15 -1.54 7.44
N THR A 92 -11.16 -1.72 6.56
CA THR A 92 -11.31 -2.53 5.34
C THR A 92 -11.58 -4.00 5.69
N ALA A 93 -10.80 -4.57 6.62
CA ALA A 93 -10.97 -5.97 7.03
C ALA A 93 -12.31 -6.22 7.75
N SER A 94 -12.73 -5.27 8.59
CA SER A 94 -13.92 -5.44 9.43
C SER A 94 -15.24 -5.21 8.71
N HIS A 95 -15.31 -4.22 7.82
CA HIS A 95 -16.54 -3.89 7.08
C HIS A 95 -16.61 -4.62 5.75
N GLY A 96 -15.45 -4.95 5.18
CA GLY A 96 -15.37 -5.59 3.89
C GLY A 96 -15.71 -4.64 2.74
N GLY A 97 -15.92 -5.24 1.57
CA GLY A 97 -16.11 -4.54 0.29
C GLY A 97 -17.56 -4.15 0.04
N ALA A 98 -17.90 -3.88 -1.22
CA ALA A 98 -19.23 -3.44 -1.63
C ALA A 98 -20.32 -4.49 -1.36
N TYR A 99 -20.00 -5.78 -1.52
CA TYR A 99 -20.97 -6.88 -1.49
C TYR A 99 -20.78 -7.91 -0.39
N ASN A 100 -19.87 -7.69 0.56
CA ASN A 100 -19.67 -8.58 1.69
C ASN A 100 -19.86 -7.85 3.03
N ASN A 101 -19.67 -8.56 4.15
CA ASN A 101 -19.83 -7.99 5.49
C ASN A 101 -18.52 -7.91 6.28
N GLY A 102 -17.40 -8.17 5.60
CA GLY A 102 -16.07 -8.33 6.20
C GLY A 102 -16.01 -9.39 7.31
N HIS A 103 -14.89 -9.39 8.04
CA HIS A 103 -14.61 -10.38 9.09
C HIS A 103 -14.89 -9.88 10.51
N LYS A 104 -15.47 -8.67 10.64
CA LYS A 104 -15.88 -8.07 11.91
C LYS A 104 -14.74 -7.94 12.93
N ALA A 105 -15.08 -7.67 14.19
CA ALA A 105 -14.14 -7.08 15.16
C ALA A 105 -12.88 -7.92 15.48
N ALA A 106 -12.99 -9.22 15.75
CA ALA A 106 -11.84 -10.01 16.20
C ALA A 106 -10.92 -10.42 15.04
N LEU A 107 -11.51 -11.01 13.99
CA LEU A 107 -10.76 -11.45 12.81
C LEU A 107 -10.25 -10.26 12.00
N GLY A 108 -11.07 -9.23 11.78
CA GLY A 108 -10.62 -8.02 11.09
C GLY A 108 -9.46 -7.31 11.80
N ARG A 109 -9.38 -7.41 13.14
CA ARG A 109 -8.23 -6.89 13.90
C ARG A 109 -6.98 -7.74 13.69
N LEU A 110 -7.11 -9.07 13.67
CA LEU A 110 -5.99 -9.98 13.39
C LEU A 110 -5.43 -9.70 11.99
N GLU A 111 -6.31 -9.58 11.00
CA GLU A 111 -5.93 -9.33 9.60
C GLU A 111 -5.28 -7.98 9.40
N ALA A 112 -5.79 -6.93 10.06
CA ALA A 112 -5.15 -5.61 10.06
C ALA A 112 -3.73 -5.66 10.63
N TRP A 113 -3.50 -6.45 11.69
CA TRP A 113 -2.15 -6.65 12.24
C TRP A 113 -1.23 -7.40 11.27
N ILE A 114 -1.74 -8.43 10.57
CA ILE A 114 -0.95 -9.19 9.60
C ILE A 114 -0.54 -8.29 8.42
N SER A 115 -1.47 -7.51 7.87
CA SER A 115 -1.18 -6.52 6.83
C SER A 115 -0.20 -5.45 7.28
N LEU A 116 -0.41 -4.87 8.47
CA LEU A 116 0.51 -3.88 9.01
C LEU A 116 1.92 -4.45 9.18
N ALA A 117 2.04 -5.69 9.64
CA ALA A 117 3.31 -6.40 9.78
C ALA A 117 3.99 -6.63 8.42
N GLY A 118 3.23 -7.01 7.38
CA GLY A 118 3.76 -7.16 6.02
C GLY A 118 4.27 -5.83 5.43
N LEU A 119 3.48 -4.76 5.59
CA LEU A 119 3.83 -3.41 5.12
C LEU A 119 5.10 -2.89 5.81
N ALA A 120 5.20 -3.08 7.13
CA ALA A 120 6.35 -2.64 7.93
C ALA A 120 7.56 -3.59 7.88
N ASN A 121 7.48 -4.70 7.13
CA ASN A 121 8.50 -5.75 7.10
C ASN A 121 8.86 -6.32 8.49
N ALA A 122 7.87 -6.51 9.36
CA ALA A 122 8.09 -7.13 10.65
C ALA A 122 8.35 -8.64 10.49
N GLU A 123 9.21 -9.19 11.34
CA GLU A 123 9.54 -10.61 11.36
C GLU A 123 8.31 -11.51 11.55
N ASP A 124 8.44 -12.76 11.11
CA ASP A 124 7.39 -13.76 11.25
C ASP A 124 7.20 -14.16 12.70
N GLY A 125 5.94 -14.29 13.13
CA GLY A 125 5.63 -14.56 14.53
C GLY A 125 5.97 -13.41 15.48
N ALA A 126 6.33 -12.23 14.95
CA ALA A 126 6.53 -11.03 15.75
C ALA A 126 5.29 -10.74 16.61
N SER A 127 5.53 -10.41 17.88
CA SER A 127 4.49 -9.91 18.77
C SER A 127 3.92 -8.58 18.26
N ILE A 128 2.70 -8.24 18.70
CA ILE A 128 2.08 -6.94 18.38
C ILE A 128 3.01 -5.76 18.71
N GLN A 129 3.76 -5.84 19.81
CA GLN A 129 4.71 -4.80 20.20
C GLN A 129 5.87 -4.66 19.20
N GLN A 130 6.41 -5.78 18.71
CA GLN A 130 7.46 -5.76 17.69
C GLN A 130 6.94 -5.23 16.35
N VAL A 131 5.72 -5.62 15.94
CA VAL A 131 5.06 -5.07 14.75
C VAL A 131 4.89 -3.56 14.87
N LEU A 132 4.41 -3.08 16.02
CA LEU A 132 4.28 -1.65 16.30
C LEU A 132 5.62 -0.92 16.22
N GLN A 133 6.68 -1.48 16.81
CA GLN A 133 8.01 -0.88 16.76
C GLN A 133 8.58 -0.81 15.35
N ALA A 134 8.35 -1.83 14.51
CA ALA A 134 8.73 -1.79 13.10
C ALA A 134 7.92 -0.70 12.36
N ALA A 135 6.60 -0.71 12.52
CA ALA A 135 5.68 0.20 11.84
C ALA A 135 5.88 1.67 12.25
N GLN A 136 6.30 1.95 13.49
CA GLN A 136 6.64 3.29 13.98
C GLN A 136 7.86 3.90 13.30
N LYS A 137 8.76 3.06 12.77
CA LYS A 137 9.95 3.52 12.05
C LYS A 137 9.68 3.77 10.56
N CYS A 138 8.51 3.35 10.06
CA CYS A 138 8.10 3.60 8.69
C CYS A 138 7.51 5.00 8.53
N GLN A 139 7.67 5.58 7.34
CA GLN A 139 6.89 6.72 6.90
C GLN A 139 5.65 6.21 6.16
N TRP A 140 4.49 6.77 6.47
CA TRP A 140 3.21 6.29 5.94
C TRP A 140 2.58 7.33 5.04
N PHE A 141 2.12 6.89 3.87
CA PHE A 141 1.42 7.73 2.93
C PHE A 141 0.09 7.10 2.54
N GLN A 142 -0.95 7.93 2.49
CA GLN A 142 -2.18 7.62 1.78
C GLN A 142 -2.09 8.28 0.40
N PHE A 143 -2.60 7.61 -0.63
CA PHE A 143 -2.86 8.27 -1.90
C PHE A 143 -4.21 7.92 -2.49
N THR A 144 -4.68 8.79 -3.37
CA THR A 144 -5.84 8.58 -4.23
C THR A 144 -5.50 8.98 -5.67
N THR A 145 -6.29 8.50 -6.61
CA THR A 145 -6.18 8.67 -8.06
C THR A 145 -7.58 8.95 -8.59
N ASP A 146 -7.71 9.78 -9.61
CA ASP A 146 -8.99 10.12 -10.23
C ASP A 146 -9.57 9.03 -11.16
N THR A 147 -8.78 8.00 -11.52
CA THR A 147 -9.18 7.00 -12.52
C THR A 147 -9.42 5.59 -11.98
N TRP A 148 -8.77 5.19 -10.88
CA TRP A 148 -8.83 3.81 -10.35
C TRP A 148 -9.70 3.69 -9.09
N PHE A 149 -9.87 4.81 -8.39
CA PHE A 149 -10.73 4.90 -7.23
C PHE A 149 -11.99 5.62 -7.69
N TYR A 150 -13.14 4.95 -7.64
CA TYR A 150 -14.42 5.55 -8.03
C TYR A 150 -14.88 6.65 -7.04
N ASN A 151 -14.00 7.07 -6.13
CA ASN A 151 -14.20 8.04 -5.06
C ASN A 151 -15.35 7.60 -4.14
N PHE A 152 -15.46 6.28 -3.93
CA PHE A 152 -16.46 5.70 -3.04
C PHE A 152 -15.79 5.18 -1.76
N VAL A 153 -16.59 4.70 -0.81
CA VAL A 153 -16.13 4.27 0.52
C VAL A 153 -15.16 3.06 0.47
N TRP A 154 -15.02 2.40 -0.68
CA TRP A 154 -14.22 1.19 -0.88
C TRP A 154 -12.96 1.41 -1.72
N ASP A 155 -12.20 2.45 -1.38
CA ASP A 155 -10.95 2.80 -2.03
C ASP A 155 -9.82 2.92 -1.00
N LEU A 156 -8.69 2.25 -1.26
CA LEU A 156 -7.50 2.26 -0.42
C LEU A 156 -6.24 2.41 -1.28
N GLY A 157 -5.45 3.43 -1.02
CA GLY A 157 -4.06 3.54 -1.49
C GLY A 157 -3.17 3.83 -0.30
N MET A 158 -2.25 2.92 0.01
CA MET A 158 -1.35 3.01 1.17
C MET A 158 0.07 2.63 0.79
N ILE A 159 1.03 3.41 1.27
CA ILE A 159 2.46 3.15 1.11
C ILE A 159 3.13 3.23 2.48
N ALA A 160 4.00 2.26 2.74
CA ALA A 160 4.92 2.27 3.87
C ALA A 160 6.35 2.34 3.32
N ILE A 161 7.04 3.45 3.57
CA ILE A 161 8.49 3.56 3.32
C ILE A 161 9.20 3.07 4.57
N ARG A 162 10.08 2.10 4.38
CA ARG A 162 10.76 1.40 5.47
C ARG A 162 11.97 2.21 5.94
N PRO A 163 12.54 1.89 7.12
CA PRO A 163 13.52 2.75 7.80
C PRO A 163 14.86 2.91 7.05
N ASP A 164 15.16 2.02 6.11
CA ASP A 164 16.31 2.13 5.22
C ASP A 164 16.15 3.24 4.17
N GLN A 165 14.94 3.80 4.03
CA GLN A 165 14.54 4.83 3.06
C GLN A 165 14.72 4.41 1.60
N THR A 166 15.01 3.14 1.33
CA THR A 166 15.13 2.58 -0.02
C THR A 166 14.05 1.56 -0.28
N SER A 167 13.60 0.82 0.73
CA SER A 167 12.57 -0.19 0.56
C SER A 167 11.19 0.37 0.89
N LEU A 168 10.18 -0.03 0.12
CA LEU A 168 8.79 0.32 0.39
C LEU A 168 7.85 -0.84 0.13
N ALA A 169 6.68 -0.77 0.76
CA ALA A 169 5.57 -1.68 0.54
C ALA A 169 4.32 -0.87 0.18
N VAL A 170 3.51 -1.41 -0.73
CA VAL A 170 2.29 -0.79 -1.22
C VAL A 170 1.11 -1.75 -1.02
N LEU A 171 0.00 -1.20 -0.57
CA LEU A 171 -1.31 -1.82 -0.63
C LEU A 171 -2.28 -0.88 -1.33
N THR A 172 -2.80 -1.30 -2.48
CA THR A 172 -3.93 -0.66 -3.14
C THR A 172 -5.11 -1.61 -3.19
N ALA A 173 -6.32 -1.09 -3.03
CA ALA A 173 -7.55 -1.84 -3.23
C ALA A 173 -8.67 -0.90 -3.68
N THR A 174 -9.52 -1.37 -4.58
CA THR A 174 -10.79 -0.74 -4.94
C THR A 174 -11.85 -1.83 -5.07
N ASP A 175 -13.10 -1.52 -4.77
CA ASP A 175 -14.23 -2.42 -4.99
C ASP A 175 -15.44 -1.64 -5.51
N THR A 176 -16.16 -2.25 -6.44
CA THR A 176 -17.26 -1.62 -7.19
C THR A 176 -18.44 -2.56 -7.40
N ASP A 177 -19.54 -1.95 -7.85
CA ASP A 177 -20.70 -2.67 -8.36
C ASP A 177 -20.44 -3.45 -9.66
#